data_AF-A0A8D8MCB7-F1
#
_entry.id   AF-A0A8D8MCB7-F1
#
_cell.length_a   1.000
_cell.length_b   1.000
_cell.length_c   1.000
_cell.angle_alpha   90.00
_cell.angle_beta   90.00
_cell.angle_gamma   90.00
#
_symmetry.space_group_name_H-M   'P 1'
#
loop_
_entity.id
_entity.type
_entity.pdbx_description
1 polymer ?
#
loop_
_entity_poly.entity_id
_entity_poly.type
_entity_poly.pdbx_seq_one_letter_code
_entity_poly.pdbx_strand_id
1 'polypeptide(L)'
;MVLDLDLFRSDKGHDPAKVKRNQELRFKDVALVDTVIEQDVEWRRCRFNADNFNKLKNLCSKEIGEKMKKKEPVGDEGEVVPAEVAGDLLGVKSEDLKKLTVNQIKKVRGLIEDAVLENEKKLGEAEVKRNTALREVGNHLHESVPVSNDEDENKVERTFGDCEKKLKYSHVDLIVMIDGMNGEKGAVVSGGRGYFLTGPAVFLEQALIQHSLHILHGKGYTPLYTPFFMRKEVMQEVAQLSQFDEELYKVVGKGSENKSEDGSTDEKYLIATSEQPIAAYHRDEWIPEASLPIKYAGLSTCFRQEVGSHGRDTRGIFRVHQ
;
A
#
# COMPACT_ATOMS: atom_id res chain seq x y z
N MET A 1 -1.12 -3.61 -1.80
CA MET A 1 -0.71 -4.76 -2.65
C MET A 1 0.19 -4.24 -3.76
N VAL A 2 1.28 -4.93 -4.08
CA VAL A 2 2.23 -4.52 -5.13
C VAL A 2 2.72 -5.75 -5.89
N LEU A 3 3.25 -5.54 -7.10
CA LEU A 3 3.98 -6.59 -7.82
C LEU A 3 5.26 -6.98 -7.05
N ASP A 4 5.68 -8.23 -7.24
CA ASP A 4 6.97 -8.70 -6.73
C ASP A 4 8.12 -7.89 -7.34
N LEU A 5 9.01 -7.38 -6.48
CA LEU A 5 10.18 -6.60 -6.88
C LEU A 5 11.13 -7.40 -7.78
N ASP A 6 11.17 -8.73 -7.67
CA ASP A 6 12.05 -9.54 -8.50
C ASP A 6 11.68 -9.47 -9.99
N LEU A 7 10.41 -9.19 -10.33
CA LEU A 7 9.96 -8.97 -11.71
C LEU A 7 10.65 -7.77 -12.39
N PHE A 8 11.18 -6.83 -11.60
CA PHE A 8 11.87 -5.63 -12.07
C PHE A 8 13.40 -5.83 -12.19
N ARG A 9 13.92 -7.00 -11.80
CA ARG A 9 15.37 -7.27 -11.73
C ARG A 9 15.81 -8.19 -12.87
N SER A 10 16.42 -7.61 -13.90
CA SER A 10 17.00 -8.37 -15.01
C SER A 10 18.16 -9.29 -14.57
N ASP A 11 18.91 -8.90 -13.54
CA ASP A 11 19.99 -9.68 -12.95
C ASP A 11 19.50 -10.97 -12.26
N LYS A 12 18.21 -11.05 -11.93
CA LYS A 12 17.56 -12.26 -11.40
C LYS A 12 16.88 -13.12 -12.46
N GLY A 13 17.06 -12.81 -13.74
CA GLY A 13 16.48 -13.56 -14.86
C GLY A 13 15.02 -13.20 -15.19
N HIS A 14 14.48 -12.13 -14.60
CA HIS A 14 13.17 -11.59 -14.95
C HIS A 14 13.27 -10.58 -16.10
N ASP A 15 12.12 -10.23 -16.69
CA ASP A 15 12.03 -9.35 -17.84
C ASP A 15 11.20 -8.09 -17.50
N PRO A 16 11.85 -6.98 -17.08
CA PRO A 16 11.16 -5.74 -16.77
C PRO A 16 10.42 -5.13 -17.98
N ALA A 17 10.78 -5.50 -19.21
CA ALA A 17 10.08 -5.02 -20.40
C ALA A 17 8.63 -5.55 -20.46
N LYS A 18 8.35 -6.71 -19.85
CA LYS A 18 6.97 -7.19 -19.69
C LYS A 18 6.15 -6.32 -18.76
N VAL A 19 6.76 -5.80 -17.69
CA VAL A 19 6.10 -4.88 -16.77
C VAL A 19 5.82 -3.55 -17.47
N LYS A 20 6.77 -3.03 -18.26
CA LYS A 20 6.58 -1.83 -19.09
C LYS A 20 5.43 -2.00 -20.08
N ARG A 21 5.46 -3.07 -20.87
CA ARG A 21 4.38 -3.40 -21.81
C ARG A 21 3.03 -3.50 -21.10
N ASN A 22 2.99 -4.12 -19.92
CA ASN A 22 1.75 -4.19 -19.14
C ASN A 22 1.22 -2.81 -18.72
N GLN A 23 2.08 -1.86 -18.36
CA GLN A 23 1.69 -0.48 -18.08
C GLN A 23 1.17 0.24 -19.33
N GLU A 24 1.79 0.02 -20.49
CA GLU A 24 1.32 0.56 -21.78
C GLU A 24 -0.10 0.06 -22.11
N LEU A 25 -0.32 -1.25 -21.97
CA LEU A 25 -1.64 -1.87 -22.19
C LEU A 25 -2.71 -1.36 -21.21
N ARG A 26 -2.30 -0.78 -20.08
CA ARG A 26 -3.17 -0.16 -19.08
C ARG A 26 -3.35 1.35 -19.29
N PHE A 27 -2.71 1.93 -20.31
CA PHE A 27 -2.71 3.38 -20.57
C PHE A 27 -2.20 4.19 -19.37
N LYS A 28 -1.21 3.64 -18.65
CA LYS A 28 -0.58 4.26 -17.49
C LYS A 28 0.87 4.64 -17.79
N ASP A 29 1.45 5.45 -16.92
CA ASP A 29 2.82 5.92 -17.06
C ASP A 29 3.81 4.75 -16.96
N VAL A 30 4.62 4.61 -18.01
CA VAL A 30 5.66 3.58 -18.14
C VAL A 30 6.94 4.00 -17.42
N ALA A 31 7.17 5.31 -17.24
CA ALA A 31 8.35 5.86 -16.56
C ALA A 31 8.40 5.46 -15.07
N LEU A 32 7.25 5.10 -14.49
CA LEU A 32 7.17 4.53 -13.15
C LEU A 32 7.96 3.23 -13.03
N VAL A 33 7.98 2.39 -14.07
CA VAL A 33 8.74 1.14 -14.08
C VAL A 33 10.24 1.43 -14.04
N ASP A 34 10.69 2.42 -14.81
CA ASP A 34 12.09 2.86 -14.78
C ASP A 34 12.48 3.43 -13.43
N THR A 35 11.60 4.23 -12.83
CA THR A 35 11.79 4.76 -11.47
C THR A 35 11.95 3.62 -10.45
N VAL A 36 11.13 2.57 -10.51
CA VAL A 36 11.27 1.40 -9.61
C VAL A 36 12.62 0.73 -9.80
N ILE A 37 13.06 0.51 -11.04
CA ILE A 37 14.34 -0.14 -11.35
C ILE A 37 15.51 0.70 -10.82
N GLU A 38 15.54 1.99 -11.15
CA GLU A 38 16.62 2.91 -10.75
C GLU A 38 16.75 3.01 -9.23
N GLN A 39 15.62 3.17 -8.53
CA GLN A 39 15.62 3.28 -7.07
C GLN A 39 15.92 1.93 -6.39
N ASP A 40 15.58 0.79 -7.00
CA ASP A 40 16.01 -0.52 -6.49
C ASP A 40 17.52 -0.74 -6.65
N VAL A 41 18.11 -0.30 -7.77
CA VAL A 41 19.57 -0.33 -7.97
C VAL A 41 20.27 0.55 -6.94
N GLU A 42 19.77 1.76 -6.72
CA GLU A 42 20.31 2.67 -5.69
C GLU A 42 20.20 2.05 -4.30
N TRP A 43 19.03 1.51 -3.95
CA TRP A 43 18.80 0.88 -2.66
C TRP A 43 19.74 -0.32 -2.43
N ARG A 44 19.94 -1.18 -3.43
CA ARG A 44 20.87 -2.32 -3.37
C ARG A 44 22.32 -1.86 -3.22
N ARG A 45 22.71 -0.79 -3.92
CA ARG A 45 24.04 -0.16 -3.78
C ARG A 45 24.26 0.38 -2.37
N CYS A 46 23.29 1.13 -1.84
CA CYS A 46 23.34 1.64 -0.47
C CYS A 46 23.40 0.50 0.55
N ARG A 47 22.69 -0.61 0.32
CA ARG A 47 22.73 -1.78 1.19
C ARG A 47 24.12 -2.42 1.20
N PHE A 48 24.73 -2.61 0.03
CA PHE A 48 26.10 -3.11 -0.10
C PHE A 48 27.11 -2.19 0.58
N ASN A 49 26.96 -0.87 0.43
CA ASN A 49 27.81 0.12 1.09
C ASN A 49 27.68 0.06 2.62
N ALA A 50 26.46 -0.08 3.15
CA ALA A 50 26.23 -0.23 4.58
C ALA A 50 26.99 -1.43 5.17
N ASP A 51 26.93 -2.58 4.49
CA ASP A 51 27.67 -3.78 4.91
C ASP A 51 29.20 -3.55 4.88
N ASN A 52 29.71 -2.83 3.88
CA ASN A 52 31.13 -2.53 3.77
C ASN A 52 31.61 -1.50 4.79
N PHE A 53 30.82 -0.45 5.06
CA PHE A 53 31.13 0.51 6.13
C PHE A 53 31.16 -0.18 7.49
N ASN A 54 30.23 -1.10 7.76
CA ASN A 54 30.26 -1.90 8.99
C ASN A 54 31.53 -2.77 9.10
N LYS A 55 31.93 -3.44 8.01
CA LYS A 55 33.20 -4.19 7.97
C LYS A 55 34.40 -3.28 8.22
N LEU A 56 34.43 -2.10 7.62
CA LEU A 56 35.52 -1.14 7.76
C LEU A 56 35.60 -0.55 9.16
N LYS A 57 34.46 -0.21 9.78
CA LYS A 57 34.39 0.24 11.18
C LYS A 57 34.96 -0.81 12.15
N ASN A 58 34.65 -2.08 11.91
CA ASN A 58 35.20 -3.20 12.67
C ASN A 58 36.70 -3.35 12.44
N LEU A 59 37.16 -3.16 11.19
CA LEU A 59 38.58 -3.21 10.85
C LEU A 59 39.38 -2.08 11.52
N CYS A 60 38.88 -0.84 11.50
CA CYS A 60 39.49 0.28 12.22
C CYS A 60 39.58 0.00 13.72
N SER A 61 38.52 -0.53 14.32
CA SER A 61 38.48 -0.87 15.75
C SER A 61 39.50 -1.96 16.11
N LYS A 62 39.66 -2.97 15.24
CA LYS A 62 40.66 -4.02 15.38
C LYS A 62 42.09 -3.47 15.30
N GLU A 63 42.39 -2.65 14.29
CA GLU A 63 43.73 -2.09 14.08
C GLU A 63 44.14 -1.16 15.23
N ILE A 64 43.21 -0.33 15.73
CA ILE A 64 43.43 0.48 16.94
C ILE A 64 43.80 -0.43 18.12
N GLY A 65 43.06 -1.53 18.34
CA GLY A 65 43.34 -2.48 19.41
C GLY A 65 44.73 -3.13 19.29
N GLU A 66 45.14 -3.51 18.09
CA GLU A 66 46.46 -4.10 17.82
C GLU A 66 47.60 -3.10 18.08
N LYS A 67 47.48 -1.85 17.60
CA LYS A 67 48.48 -0.79 17.81
C LYS A 67 48.61 -0.41 19.28
N MET A 68 47.49 -0.31 20.01
CA MET A 68 47.49 -0.07 21.46
C MET A 68 48.17 -1.21 22.23
N LYS A 69 47.96 -2.47 21.83
CA LYS A 69 48.64 -3.64 22.43
C LYS A 69 50.16 -3.62 22.19
N LYS A 70 50.60 -3.15 21.02
CA LYS A 70 52.02 -3.00 20.66
C LYS A 70 52.69 -1.76 21.26
N LYS A 71 51.94 -0.90 21.97
CA LYS A 71 52.41 0.38 22.53
C LYS A 71 53.00 1.31 21.46
N GLU A 72 52.45 1.29 20.25
CA GLU A 72 52.83 2.25 19.21
C GLU A 72 52.45 3.68 19.64
N PRO A 73 53.22 4.71 19.24
CA PRO A 73 52.86 6.10 19.49
C PRO A 73 51.47 6.42 18.97
N VAL A 74 50.66 7.11 19.78
CA VAL A 74 49.24 7.38 19.48
C VAL A 74 49.09 8.38 18.31
N GLY A 75 50.14 9.16 18.01
CA GLY A 75 50.15 10.25 17.03
C GLY A 75 49.61 11.55 17.62
N ASP A 76 49.87 12.68 16.95
CA ASP A 76 49.34 13.99 17.34
C ASP A 76 47.84 14.11 16.95
N GLU A 77 47.05 14.81 17.76
CA GLU A 77 45.65 15.13 17.44
C GLU A 77 45.53 16.05 16.21
N GLY A 78 46.59 16.81 15.87
CA GLY A 78 46.66 17.65 14.68
C GLY A 78 46.84 16.89 13.36
N GLU A 79 47.19 15.59 13.39
CA GLU A 79 47.49 14.83 12.16
C GLU A 79 46.27 14.68 11.25
N VAL A 80 46.45 15.03 9.98
CA VAL A 80 45.38 14.94 8.97
C VAL A 80 45.30 13.53 8.42
N VAL A 81 44.10 13.06 8.12
CA VAL A 81 43.90 11.80 7.38
C VAL A 81 44.37 11.99 5.95
N PRO A 82 45.19 11.09 5.37
CA PRO A 82 45.60 11.18 3.98
C PRO A 82 44.40 11.28 3.04
N ALA A 83 44.49 12.16 2.03
CA ALA A 83 43.40 12.42 1.08
C ALA A 83 42.95 11.14 0.33
N GLU A 84 43.88 10.21 0.09
CA GLU A 84 43.61 8.90 -0.51
C GLU A 84 42.64 8.05 0.33
N VAL A 85 42.77 8.11 1.66
CA VAL A 85 41.91 7.37 2.61
C VAL A 85 40.61 8.12 2.85
N ALA A 86 40.65 9.45 2.89
CA ALA A 86 39.45 10.28 3.10
C ALA A 86 38.53 10.33 1.86
N GLY A 87 39.08 10.23 0.64
CA GLY A 87 38.34 10.35 -0.61
C GLY A 87 37.63 9.08 -1.08
N ASP A 88 38.13 7.90 -0.71
CA ASP A 88 37.51 6.61 -1.01
C ASP A 88 37.50 5.69 0.22
N LEU A 89 36.55 5.96 1.14
CA LEU A 89 36.40 5.17 2.35
C LEU A 89 36.13 3.69 2.05
N LEU A 90 35.36 3.38 1.00
CA LEU A 90 35.01 1.99 0.66
C LEU A 90 36.19 1.20 0.08
N GLY A 91 37.17 1.88 -0.50
CA GLY A 91 38.41 1.31 -1.01
C GLY A 91 39.48 1.03 0.05
N VAL A 92 39.32 1.51 1.29
CA VAL A 92 40.34 1.41 2.35
C VAL A 92 40.62 -0.03 2.75
N LYS A 93 41.89 -0.44 2.67
CA LYS A 93 42.34 -1.79 3.07
C LYS A 93 43.07 -1.77 4.41
N SER A 94 43.28 -2.96 4.99
CA SER A 94 44.05 -3.12 6.23
C SER A 94 45.48 -2.57 6.12
N GLU A 95 46.10 -2.66 4.95
CA GLU A 95 47.45 -2.14 4.70
C GLU A 95 47.53 -0.62 4.80
N ASP A 96 46.46 0.08 4.41
CA ASP A 96 46.40 1.53 4.48
C ASP A 96 46.21 1.98 5.94
N LEU A 97 45.37 1.28 6.70
CA LEU A 97 45.18 1.53 8.12
C LEU A 97 46.44 1.28 8.95
N LYS A 98 47.27 0.30 8.57
CA LYS A 98 48.55 0.01 9.27
C LYS A 98 49.55 1.17 9.18
N LYS A 99 49.52 1.93 8.08
CA LYS A 99 50.39 3.11 7.86
C LYS A 99 49.97 4.32 8.71
N LEU A 100 48.75 4.31 9.25
CA LEU A 100 48.18 5.42 10.02
C LEU A 100 48.49 5.29 11.52
N THR A 101 48.50 6.43 12.21
CA THR A 101 48.55 6.50 13.68
C THR A 101 47.18 6.20 14.30
N VAL A 102 47.16 5.94 15.61
CA VAL A 102 45.89 5.65 16.32
C VAL A 102 44.91 6.82 16.20
N ASN A 103 45.38 8.06 16.33
CA ASN A 103 44.53 9.25 16.20
C ASN A 103 44.02 9.45 14.77
N GLN A 104 44.82 9.16 13.74
CA GLN A 104 44.34 9.17 12.35
C GLN A 104 43.27 8.10 12.11
N ILE A 105 43.43 6.87 12.62
CA ILE A 105 42.41 5.81 12.46
C ILE A 105 41.11 6.17 13.20
N LYS A 106 41.20 6.84 14.36
CA LYS A 106 40.01 7.38 15.05
C LYS A 106 39.29 8.42 14.19
N LYS A 107 40.02 9.32 13.52
CA LYS A 107 39.43 10.29 12.58
C LYS A 107 38.78 9.59 11.37
N VAL A 108 39.44 8.60 10.79
CA VAL A 108 38.86 7.76 9.71
C VAL A 108 37.54 7.12 10.18
N ARG A 109 37.51 6.59 11.40
CA ARG A 109 36.28 6.04 11.97
C ARG A 109 35.17 7.08 12.10
N GLY A 110 35.48 8.32 12.50
CA GLY A 110 34.51 9.41 12.50
C GLY A 110 33.93 9.68 11.11
N LEU A 111 34.78 9.76 10.08
CA LEU A 111 34.34 9.91 8.68
C LEU A 111 33.46 8.74 8.20
N ILE A 112 33.76 7.51 8.65
CA ILE A 112 32.92 6.34 8.36
C ILE A 112 31.56 6.46 9.04
N GLU A 113 31.51 6.93 10.28
CA GLU A 113 30.25 7.14 11.01
C GLU A 113 29.37 8.19 10.30
N ASP A 114 29.96 9.28 9.82
CA ASP A 114 29.26 10.27 8.99
C ASP A 114 28.77 9.68 7.65
N ALA A 115 29.61 8.90 6.97
CA ALA A 115 29.27 8.23 5.71
C ALA A 115 28.15 7.18 5.89
N VAL A 116 28.10 6.50 7.04
CA VAL A 116 27.01 5.57 7.39
C VAL A 116 25.69 6.34 7.51
N LEU A 117 25.67 7.46 8.24
CA LEU A 117 24.46 8.27 8.41
C LEU A 117 23.95 8.80 7.07
N GLU A 118 24.84 9.26 6.19
CA GLU A 118 24.44 9.71 4.86
C GLU A 118 23.93 8.57 3.98
N ASN A 119 24.56 7.38 4.06
CA ASN A 119 24.12 6.21 3.32
C ASN A 119 22.77 5.68 3.82
N GLU A 120 22.50 5.71 5.13
CA GLU A 120 21.20 5.37 5.71
C GLU A 120 20.10 6.31 5.22
N LYS A 121 20.38 7.61 5.14
CA LYS A 121 19.45 8.59 4.56
C LYS A 121 19.14 8.26 3.09
N LYS A 122 20.17 8.02 2.26
CA LYS A 122 20.00 7.64 0.84
C LYS A 122 19.22 6.34 0.69
N LEU A 123 19.48 5.35 1.54
CA LEU A 123 18.76 4.08 1.55
C LEU A 123 17.26 4.27 1.83
N GLY A 124 16.92 5.07 2.84
CA GLY A 124 15.52 5.39 3.16
C GLY A 124 14.82 6.18 2.05
N GLU A 125 15.49 7.17 1.47
CA GLU A 125 14.95 7.96 0.35
C GLU A 125 14.69 7.09 -0.89
N ALA A 126 15.62 6.21 -1.24
CA ALA A 126 15.48 5.27 -2.35
C ALA A 126 14.31 4.30 -2.11
N GLU A 127 14.16 3.80 -0.88
CA GLU A 127 13.05 2.91 -0.53
C GLU A 127 11.68 3.60 -0.64
N VAL A 128 11.56 4.83 -0.13
CA VAL A 128 10.31 5.60 -0.22
C VAL A 128 9.95 5.88 -1.69
N LYS A 129 10.92 6.31 -2.50
CA LYS A 129 10.70 6.60 -3.94
C LYS A 129 10.33 5.32 -4.70
N ARG A 130 11.07 4.23 -4.48
CA ARG A 130 10.79 2.93 -5.09
C ARG A 130 9.38 2.44 -4.75
N ASN A 131 9.02 2.42 -3.46
CA ASN A 131 7.74 1.89 -3.01
C ASN A 131 6.57 2.78 -3.45
N THR A 132 6.76 4.10 -3.53
CA THR A 132 5.74 5.02 -4.06
C THR A 132 5.47 4.74 -5.54
N ALA A 133 6.52 4.64 -6.37
CA ALA A 133 6.35 4.30 -7.78
C ALA A 133 5.76 2.89 -7.97
N LEU A 134 6.20 1.91 -7.17
CA LEU A 134 5.74 0.52 -7.25
C LEU A 134 4.25 0.37 -6.93
N ARG A 135 3.70 1.19 -6.02
CA ARG A 135 2.26 1.19 -5.68
C ARG A 135 1.35 1.55 -6.85
N GLU A 136 1.87 2.32 -7.81
CA GLU A 136 1.14 2.78 -8.98
C GLU A 136 1.32 1.85 -10.20
N VAL A 137 2.13 0.79 -10.09
CA VAL A 137 2.29 -0.22 -11.14
C VAL A 137 1.22 -1.30 -10.99
N GLY A 138 0.37 -1.44 -12.00
CA GLY A 138 -0.75 -2.39 -11.99
C GLY A 138 -0.31 -3.84 -12.19
N ASN A 139 -1.13 -4.78 -11.71
CA ASN A 139 -0.91 -6.22 -11.87
C ASN A 139 -0.85 -6.64 -13.37
N HIS A 140 -0.30 -7.82 -13.67
CA HIS A 140 -0.32 -8.36 -15.03
C HIS A 140 -1.74 -8.57 -15.54
N LEU A 141 -2.03 -8.07 -16.74
CA LEU A 141 -3.27 -8.35 -17.45
C LEU A 141 -3.29 -9.81 -17.91
N HIS A 142 -4.45 -10.46 -17.77
CA HIS A 142 -4.69 -11.75 -18.41
C HIS A 142 -4.83 -11.54 -19.93
N GLU A 143 -4.40 -12.52 -20.72
CA GLU A 143 -4.38 -12.43 -22.20
C GLU A 143 -5.76 -12.18 -22.81
N SER A 144 -6.84 -12.51 -22.09
CA SER A 144 -8.21 -12.29 -22.53
C SER A 144 -8.77 -10.89 -22.25
N VAL A 145 -8.04 -10.02 -21.55
CA VAL A 145 -8.53 -8.68 -21.21
C VAL A 145 -8.49 -7.81 -22.48
N PRO A 146 -9.62 -7.20 -22.90
CA PRO A 146 -9.62 -6.23 -23.98
C PRO A 146 -8.70 -5.05 -23.66
N VAL A 147 -7.86 -4.68 -24.61
CA VAL A 147 -6.92 -3.56 -24.44
C VAL A 147 -7.56 -2.32 -25.04
N SER A 148 -8.20 -1.52 -24.19
CA SER A 148 -8.80 -0.25 -24.56
C SER A 148 -8.79 0.73 -23.39
N ASN A 149 -8.76 2.02 -23.70
CA ASN A 149 -8.94 3.11 -22.73
C ASN A 149 -10.39 3.64 -22.74
N ASP A 150 -11.28 3.00 -23.48
CA ASP A 150 -12.69 3.37 -23.61
C ASP A 150 -13.59 2.22 -23.09
N GLU A 151 -14.44 2.52 -22.11
CA GLU A 151 -15.37 1.54 -21.55
C GLU A 151 -16.48 1.14 -22.54
N ASP A 152 -16.74 1.93 -23.58
CA ASP A 152 -17.69 1.58 -24.64
C ASP A 152 -17.17 0.40 -25.51
N GLU A 153 -15.86 0.11 -25.46
CA GLU A 153 -15.25 -1.05 -26.13
C GLU A 153 -15.30 -2.34 -25.29
N ASN A 154 -16.00 -2.32 -24.15
CA ASN A 154 -16.17 -3.50 -23.32
C ASN A 154 -16.87 -4.64 -24.09
N LYS A 155 -16.22 -5.80 -24.12
CA LYS A 155 -16.77 -7.00 -24.74
C LYS A 155 -17.91 -7.59 -23.89
N VAL A 156 -19.09 -7.75 -24.49
CA VAL A 156 -20.22 -8.46 -23.86
C VAL A 156 -19.96 -9.97 -23.94
N GLU A 157 -19.68 -10.60 -22.79
CA GLU A 157 -19.41 -12.05 -22.73
C GLU A 157 -20.69 -12.89 -22.78
N ARG A 158 -21.75 -12.48 -22.07
CA ARG A 158 -23.03 -13.21 -21.98
C ARG A 158 -24.18 -12.25 -21.72
N THR A 159 -25.37 -12.61 -22.20
CA THR A 159 -26.65 -12.00 -21.84
C THR A 159 -27.58 -13.06 -21.27
N PHE A 160 -28.55 -12.68 -20.44
CA PHE A 160 -29.50 -13.61 -19.85
C PHE A 160 -30.86 -12.93 -19.62
N GLY A 161 -31.95 -13.61 -20.00
CA GLY A 161 -33.29 -13.05 -19.95
C GLY A 161 -33.58 -12.05 -21.08
N ASP A 162 -34.59 -11.21 -20.86
CA ASP A 162 -34.99 -10.14 -21.79
C ASP A 162 -34.40 -8.80 -21.31
N CYS A 163 -33.43 -8.26 -22.04
CA CYS A 163 -32.74 -7.02 -21.73
C CYS A 163 -33.31 -5.79 -22.45
N GLU A 164 -34.28 -5.96 -23.35
CA GLU A 164 -34.85 -4.86 -24.15
C GLU A 164 -36.19 -4.37 -23.60
N LYS A 165 -36.83 -5.18 -22.75
CA LYS A 165 -38.11 -4.85 -22.14
C LYS A 165 -38.05 -3.57 -21.31
N LYS A 166 -38.88 -2.60 -21.69
CA LYS A 166 -39.09 -1.36 -20.93
C LYS A 166 -40.33 -1.48 -20.04
N LEU A 167 -40.20 -1.03 -18.80
CA LEU A 167 -41.30 -0.93 -17.84
C LEU A 167 -41.69 0.54 -17.61
N LYS A 168 -42.83 0.75 -16.96
CA LYS A 168 -43.47 2.07 -16.86
C LYS A 168 -42.73 3.08 -15.97
N TYR A 169 -42.28 2.65 -14.79
CA TYR A 169 -41.72 3.53 -13.77
C TYR A 169 -40.24 3.22 -13.51
N SER A 170 -39.45 4.25 -13.22
CA SER A 170 -38.07 4.11 -12.76
C SER A 170 -38.02 3.67 -11.29
N HIS A 171 -36.89 3.09 -10.86
CA HIS A 171 -36.66 2.76 -9.46
C HIS A 171 -36.81 3.97 -8.52
N VAL A 172 -36.54 5.18 -9.02
CA VAL A 172 -36.69 6.44 -8.27
C VAL A 172 -38.14 6.69 -7.87
N ASP A 173 -39.09 6.45 -8.78
CA ASP A 173 -40.51 6.66 -8.47
C ASP A 173 -41.06 5.47 -7.67
N LEU A 174 -40.64 4.25 -8.03
CA LEU A 174 -41.11 3.03 -7.37
C LEU A 174 -40.81 3.00 -5.87
N ILE A 175 -39.61 3.42 -5.45
CA ILE A 175 -39.25 3.42 -4.03
C ILE A 175 -40.09 4.42 -3.21
N VAL A 176 -40.52 5.53 -3.83
CA VAL A 176 -41.41 6.52 -3.22
C VAL A 176 -42.85 6.03 -3.20
N MET A 177 -43.32 5.38 -4.28
CA MET A 177 -44.67 4.84 -4.38
C MET A 177 -44.99 3.79 -3.30
N ILE A 178 -43.98 3.05 -2.82
CA ILE A 178 -44.13 2.07 -1.74
C ILE A 178 -43.86 2.65 -0.34
N ASP A 179 -43.68 3.97 -0.22
CA ASP A 179 -43.26 4.65 1.02
C ASP A 179 -41.98 4.03 1.62
N GLY A 180 -41.07 3.61 0.74
CA GLY A 180 -39.90 2.80 1.07
C GLY A 180 -38.66 3.60 1.42
N MET A 181 -38.64 4.90 1.13
CA MET A 181 -37.53 5.77 1.50
C MET A 181 -37.95 7.20 1.78
N ASN A 182 -37.14 7.92 2.56
CA ASN A 182 -37.21 9.36 2.72
C ASN A 182 -35.85 10.02 2.47
N GLY A 183 -35.67 10.55 1.25
CA GLY A 183 -34.43 11.23 0.83
C GLY A 183 -34.32 12.66 1.36
N GLU A 184 -35.43 13.38 1.51
CA GLU A 184 -35.41 14.77 2.01
C GLU A 184 -34.95 14.83 3.47
N LYS A 185 -35.52 13.98 4.34
CA LYS A 185 -35.07 13.86 5.73
C LYS A 185 -33.66 13.30 5.83
N GLY A 186 -33.31 12.36 4.95
CA GLY A 186 -31.95 11.83 4.86
C GLY A 186 -30.93 12.92 4.55
N ALA A 187 -31.24 13.79 3.57
CA ALA A 187 -30.38 14.90 3.18
C ALA A 187 -30.16 15.91 4.32
N VAL A 188 -31.19 16.17 5.13
CA VAL A 188 -31.08 17.03 6.32
C VAL A 188 -30.18 16.41 7.39
N VAL A 189 -30.22 15.09 7.58
CA VAL A 189 -29.51 14.42 8.66
C VAL A 189 -28.06 14.10 8.32
N SER A 190 -27.79 13.56 7.13
CA SER A 190 -26.46 13.06 6.75
C SER A 190 -25.81 13.82 5.58
N GLY A 191 -26.43 14.90 5.10
CA GLY A 191 -25.98 15.64 3.93
C GLY A 191 -26.43 15.01 2.60
N GLY A 192 -25.91 15.52 1.48
CA GLY A 192 -26.29 15.08 0.13
C GLY A 192 -26.23 13.55 -0.03
N ARG A 193 -27.16 12.99 -0.84
CA ARG A 193 -27.35 11.53 -1.03
C ARG A 193 -27.74 10.75 0.24
N GLY A 194 -27.97 11.42 1.36
CA GLY A 194 -28.55 10.82 2.56
C GLY A 194 -29.97 10.31 2.35
N TYR A 195 -30.31 9.17 2.95
CA TYR A 195 -31.66 8.59 2.91
C TYR A 195 -32.00 7.89 4.22
N PHE A 196 -33.29 7.82 4.52
CA PHE A 196 -33.84 6.81 5.43
C PHE A 196 -34.55 5.75 4.60
N LEU A 197 -34.29 4.47 4.89
CA LEU A 197 -35.08 3.36 4.35
C LEU A 197 -36.21 3.01 5.33
N THR A 198 -37.42 2.77 4.82
CA THR A 198 -38.61 2.56 5.65
C THR A 198 -39.51 1.45 5.14
N GLY A 199 -40.35 0.92 6.03
CA GLY A 199 -41.48 0.06 5.68
C GLY A 199 -41.07 -1.18 4.86
N PRO A 200 -41.77 -1.47 3.74
CA PRO A 200 -41.52 -2.65 2.91
C PRO A 200 -40.09 -2.76 2.37
N ALA A 201 -39.41 -1.64 2.15
CA ALA A 201 -38.05 -1.65 1.58
C ALA A 201 -37.02 -2.23 2.56
N VAL A 202 -37.18 -1.97 3.86
CA VAL A 202 -36.32 -2.56 4.91
C VAL A 202 -36.47 -4.08 4.95
N PHE A 203 -37.71 -4.58 4.86
CA PHE A 203 -37.93 -6.03 4.82
C PHE A 203 -37.35 -6.66 3.55
N LEU A 204 -37.44 -5.96 2.41
CA LEU A 204 -36.83 -6.43 1.17
C LEU A 204 -35.30 -6.49 1.26
N GLU A 205 -34.65 -5.48 1.85
CA GLU A 205 -33.21 -5.46 2.10
C GLU A 205 -32.79 -6.67 2.96
N GLN A 206 -33.48 -6.88 4.09
CA GLN A 206 -33.19 -8.01 4.99
C GLN A 206 -33.42 -9.36 4.29
N ALA A 207 -34.44 -9.48 3.45
CA ALA A 207 -34.67 -10.67 2.66
C ALA A 207 -33.54 -10.93 1.65
N LEU A 208 -33.01 -9.90 0.99
CA LEU A 208 -31.88 -10.01 0.07
C LEU A 208 -30.59 -10.42 0.79
N ILE A 209 -30.32 -9.84 1.97
CA ILE A 209 -29.17 -10.22 2.80
C ILE A 209 -29.25 -11.70 3.17
N GLN A 210 -30.37 -12.13 3.75
CA GLN A 210 -30.56 -13.52 4.15
C GLN A 210 -30.47 -14.46 2.95
N HIS A 211 -31.15 -14.15 1.85
CA HIS A 211 -31.11 -14.99 0.65
C HIS A 211 -29.70 -15.15 0.09
N SER A 212 -28.94 -14.05 0.00
CA SER A 212 -27.57 -14.05 -0.53
C SER A 212 -26.62 -14.87 0.35
N LEU A 213 -26.71 -14.73 1.67
CA LEU A 213 -25.93 -15.52 2.62
C LEU A 213 -26.24 -17.01 2.51
N HIS A 214 -27.51 -17.39 2.40
CA HIS A 214 -27.89 -18.80 2.26
C HIS A 214 -27.41 -19.39 0.93
N ILE A 215 -27.47 -18.64 -0.18
CA ILE A 215 -26.93 -19.08 -1.48
C ILE A 215 -25.43 -19.35 -1.37
N LEU A 216 -24.66 -18.43 -0.80
CA LEU A 216 -23.21 -18.57 -0.70
C LEU A 216 -22.82 -19.66 0.31
N HIS A 217 -23.51 -19.74 1.44
CA HIS A 217 -23.29 -20.79 2.42
C HIS A 217 -23.55 -22.19 1.83
N GLY A 218 -24.64 -22.35 1.07
CA GLY A 218 -24.92 -23.59 0.32
C GLY A 218 -23.85 -23.95 -0.73
N LYS A 219 -23.02 -23.00 -1.14
CA LYS A 219 -21.86 -23.19 -2.04
C LYS A 219 -20.53 -23.37 -1.29
N GLY A 220 -20.57 -23.52 0.04
CA GLY A 220 -19.40 -23.74 0.89
C GLY A 220 -18.61 -22.47 1.23
N TYR A 221 -19.23 -21.28 1.14
CA TYR A 221 -18.64 -20.05 1.66
C TYR A 221 -18.94 -19.90 3.15
N THR A 222 -17.95 -19.43 3.91
CA THR A 222 -18.10 -19.09 5.32
C THR A 222 -18.62 -17.66 5.46
N PRO A 223 -19.80 -17.43 6.06
CA PRO A 223 -20.28 -16.08 6.36
C PRO A 223 -19.31 -15.34 7.29
N LEU A 224 -18.93 -14.13 6.93
CA LEU A 224 -17.97 -13.33 7.68
C LEU A 224 -18.46 -11.89 7.81
N TYR A 225 -18.83 -11.50 9.03
CA TYR A 225 -19.14 -10.12 9.37
C TYR A 225 -17.85 -9.38 9.73
N THR A 226 -17.64 -8.19 9.17
CA THR A 226 -16.36 -7.48 9.28
C THR A 226 -16.45 -6.20 10.12
N PRO A 227 -15.35 -5.73 10.72
CA PRO A 227 -15.26 -4.37 11.21
C PRO A 227 -15.51 -3.36 10.08
N PHE A 228 -16.19 -2.25 10.37
CA PHE A 228 -16.51 -1.22 9.36
C PHE A 228 -15.47 -0.11 9.27
N PHE A 229 -14.45 -0.16 10.12
CA PHE A 229 -13.32 0.75 10.09
C PHE A 229 -12.01 -0.03 10.20
N MET A 230 -10.97 0.49 9.56
CA MET A 230 -9.62 -0.07 9.59
C MET A 230 -8.62 1.01 10.00
N ARG A 231 -7.55 0.61 10.69
CA ARG A 231 -6.42 1.52 10.99
C ARG A 231 -5.77 1.96 9.68
N LYS A 232 -5.29 3.20 9.64
CA LYS A 232 -4.62 3.79 8.46
C LYS A 232 -3.54 2.89 7.86
N GLU A 233 -2.65 2.37 8.71
CA GLU A 233 -1.55 1.49 8.30
C GLU A 233 -2.04 0.23 7.57
N VAL A 234 -3.13 -0.38 8.04
CA VAL A 234 -3.69 -1.60 7.44
C VAL A 234 -4.48 -1.27 6.18
N MET A 235 -5.23 -0.16 6.18
CA MET A 235 -5.99 0.28 5.01
C MET A 235 -5.06 0.56 3.81
N GLN A 236 -3.87 1.12 4.06
CA GLN A 236 -2.86 1.38 3.00
C GLN A 236 -2.32 0.12 2.31
N GLU A 237 -2.50 -1.05 2.91
CA GLU A 237 -2.07 -2.31 2.31
C GLU A 237 -3.11 -2.88 1.35
N VAL A 238 -4.38 -2.52 1.53
CA VAL A 238 -5.54 -3.04 0.77
C VAL A 238 -6.22 -2.00 -0.13
N ALA A 239 -5.89 -0.71 0.02
CA ALA A 239 -6.40 0.38 -0.81
C ALA A 239 -5.28 1.12 -1.56
N GLN A 240 -5.60 1.66 -2.72
CA GLN A 240 -4.71 2.53 -3.50
C GLN A 240 -4.72 3.97 -2.96
N LEU A 241 -3.67 4.74 -3.24
CA LEU A 241 -3.55 6.13 -2.76
C LEU A 241 -4.71 7.01 -3.25
N SER A 242 -5.13 6.89 -4.51
CA SER A 242 -6.26 7.63 -5.06
C SER A 242 -7.58 7.38 -4.31
N GLN A 243 -7.78 6.16 -3.79
CA GLN A 243 -8.98 5.82 -3.03
C GLN A 243 -9.07 6.56 -1.69
N PHE A 244 -7.94 6.96 -1.09
CA PHE A 244 -7.94 7.74 0.14
C PHE A 244 -8.56 9.12 -0.03
N ASP A 245 -8.35 9.74 -1.19
CA ASP A 245 -8.83 11.11 -1.47
C ASP A 245 -10.24 11.12 -2.07
N GLU A 246 -10.60 10.10 -2.85
CA GLU A 246 -11.84 10.08 -3.62
C GLU A 246 -12.95 9.19 -3.03
N GLU A 247 -12.60 8.15 -2.27
CA GLU A 247 -13.53 7.08 -1.88
C GLU A 247 -13.69 6.92 -0.37
N LEU A 248 -12.62 7.05 0.43
CA LEU A 248 -12.61 6.63 1.84
C LEU A 248 -12.94 7.76 2.83
N TYR A 249 -13.92 7.53 3.70
CA TYR A 249 -14.18 8.41 4.84
C TYR A 249 -13.14 8.20 5.96
N LYS A 250 -12.53 9.30 6.43
CA LYS A 250 -11.64 9.31 7.59
C LYS A 250 -12.42 9.39 8.90
N VAL A 251 -12.07 8.53 9.85
CA VAL A 251 -12.59 8.50 11.22
C VAL A 251 -11.48 8.91 12.17
N VAL A 252 -11.72 9.93 12.98
CA VAL A 252 -10.78 10.39 14.00
C VAL A 252 -11.33 10.03 15.38
N GLY A 253 -10.61 9.17 16.09
CA GLY A 253 -10.96 8.75 17.45
C GLY A 253 -9.88 9.13 18.46
N LYS A 254 -10.15 8.90 19.74
CA LYS A 254 -9.11 8.96 20.77
C LYS A 254 -8.20 7.73 20.61
N GLY A 255 -6.88 7.93 20.69
CA GLY A 255 -5.91 6.83 20.58
C GLY A 255 -5.91 5.89 21.78
N SER A 256 -6.42 6.35 22.93
CA SER A 256 -6.55 5.57 24.16
C SER A 256 -7.92 5.77 24.80
N GLU A 257 -8.46 4.69 25.37
CA GLU A 257 -9.64 4.73 26.24
C GLU A 257 -9.30 5.27 27.65
N ASN A 258 -8.02 5.28 28.01
CA ASN A 258 -7.53 5.81 29.28
C ASN A 258 -7.48 7.34 29.24
N LYS A 259 -8.31 7.99 30.06
CA LYS A 259 -8.34 9.47 30.20
C LYS A 259 -7.01 10.09 30.68
N SER A 260 -6.09 9.27 31.21
CA SER A 260 -4.83 9.70 31.82
C SER A 260 -3.62 9.65 30.88
N GLU A 261 -3.75 9.04 29.70
CA GLU A 261 -2.64 8.95 28.75
C GLU A 261 -3.05 9.53 27.39
N ASP A 262 -2.40 10.65 27.10
CA ASP A 262 -2.15 11.24 25.79
C ASP A 262 -3.35 11.84 25.06
N GLY A 263 -3.22 13.12 24.67
CA GLY A 263 -4.17 13.81 23.79
C GLY A 263 -4.08 13.34 22.33
N SER A 264 -3.51 12.15 22.09
CA SER A 264 -3.25 11.62 20.76
C SER A 264 -4.55 11.17 20.10
N THR A 265 -4.71 11.60 18.84
CA THR A 265 -5.82 11.17 17.99
C THR A 265 -5.38 10.00 17.14
N ASP A 266 -6.23 8.99 17.00
CA ASP A 266 -6.01 7.86 16.11
C ASP A 266 -6.86 8.00 14.84
N GLU A 267 -6.22 7.72 13.71
CA GLU A 267 -6.78 7.83 12.37
C GLU A 267 -7.17 6.44 11.85
N LYS A 268 -8.47 6.27 11.61
CA LYS A 268 -9.05 5.10 10.97
C LYS A 268 -9.79 5.53 9.70
N TYR A 269 -10.15 4.56 8.87
CA TYR A 269 -10.93 4.79 7.66
C TYR A 269 -12.12 3.83 7.64
N LEU A 270 -13.30 4.32 7.25
CA LEU A 270 -14.44 3.45 6.97
C LEU A 270 -14.17 2.64 5.71
N ILE A 271 -14.67 1.41 5.68
CA ILE A 271 -14.47 0.49 4.55
C ILE A 271 -15.38 0.87 3.37
N ALA A 272 -14.88 0.75 2.14
CA ALA A 272 -15.66 0.91 0.90
C ALA A 272 -16.22 -0.42 0.36
N THR A 273 -15.73 -1.54 0.92
CA THR A 273 -16.12 -2.92 0.60
C THR A 273 -15.68 -3.86 1.73
N SER A 274 -16.40 -4.97 1.96
CA SER A 274 -15.97 -6.03 2.89
C SER A 274 -14.67 -6.71 2.45
N GLU A 275 -14.29 -6.58 1.18
CA GLU A 275 -13.01 -7.08 0.66
C GLU A 275 -11.81 -6.54 1.45
N GLN A 276 -11.80 -5.25 1.78
CA GLN A 276 -10.68 -4.59 2.48
C GLN A 276 -10.35 -5.25 3.83
N PRO A 277 -11.31 -5.41 4.77
CA PRO A 277 -11.03 -6.08 6.03
C PRO A 277 -10.84 -7.60 5.85
N ILE A 278 -11.45 -8.24 4.86
CA ILE A 278 -11.24 -9.68 4.59
C ILE A 278 -9.84 -9.95 4.04
N ALA A 279 -9.31 -9.09 3.17
CA ALA A 279 -7.94 -9.18 2.68
C ALA A 279 -6.93 -8.99 3.82
N ALA A 280 -7.19 -8.04 4.71
CA ALA A 280 -6.36 -7.82 5.91
C ALA A 280 -6.57 -8.88 7.01
N TYR A 281 -7.62 -9.70 6.94
CA TYR A 281 -7.91 -10.73 7.94
C TYR A 281 -6.81 -11.79 8.00
N HIS A 282 -6.19 -12.09 6.86
CA HIS A 282 -5.09 -13.05 6.74
C HIS A 282 -3.70 -12.39 6.69
N ARG A 283 -3.59 -11.15 7.18
CA ARG A 283 -2.32 -10.41 7.22
C ARG A 283 -1.31 -11.14 8.12
N ASP A 284 -0.07 -11.26 7.64
CA ASP A 284 1.04 -11.93 8.32
C ASP A 284 0.79 -13.42 8.65
N GLU A 285 -0.11 -14.08 7.92
CA GLU A 285 -0.41 -15.51 8.08
C GLU A 285 0.27 -16.39 7.00
N TRP A 286 0.65 -17.60 7.40
CA TRP A 286 1.08 -18.66 6.49
C TRP A 286 -0.08 -19.63 6.25
N ILE A 287 -0.65 -19.60 5.05
CA ILE A 287 -1.80 -20.44 4.71
C ILE A 287 -1.30 -21.76 4.09
N PRO A 288 -1.59 -22.93 4.70
CA PRO A 288 -1.20 -24.22 4.12
C PRO A 288 -2.02 -24.53 2.87
N GLU A 289 -1.40 -25.13 1.85
CA GLU A 289 -2.08 -25.44 0.58
C GLU A 289 -3.33 -26.32 0.76
N ALA A 290 -3.32 -27.21 1.76
CA ALA A 290 -4.44 -28.09 2.07
C ALA A 290 -5.70 -27.36 2.60
N SER A 291 -5.60 -26.10 3.05
CA SER A 291 -6.78 -25.31 3.45
C SER A 291 -7.39 -24.52 2.29
N LEU A 292 -6.75 -24.51 1.12
CA LEU A 292 -7.23 -23.78 -0.05
C LEU A 292 -8.22 -24.64 -0.87
N PRO A 293 -9.24 -24.02 -1.48
CA PRO A 293 -9.59 -22.59 -1.41
C PRO A 293 -10.37 -22.22 -0.14
N ILE A 294 -9.93 -21.15 0.54
CA ILE A 294 -10.72 -20.49 1.59
C ILE A 294 -11.72 -19.54 0.92
N LYS A 295 -12.98 -19.59 1.34
CA LYS A 295 -14.09 -18.84 0.73
C LYS A 295 -14.90 -18.11 1.78
N TYR A 296 -15.04 -16.79 1.65
CA TYR A 296 -15.84 -15.96 2.56
C TYR A 296 -17.03 -15.31 1.86
N ALA A 297 -18.17 -15.33 2.56
CA ALA A 297 -19.34 -14.51 2.24
C ALA A 297 -19.32 -13.28 3.15
N GLY A 298 -18.64 -12.22 2.70
CA GLY A 298 -18.48 -10.98 3.45
C GLY A 298 -19.81 -10.23 3.61
N LEU A 299 -20.14 -9.85 4.84
CA LEU A 299 -21.29 -9.02 5.18
C LEU A 299 -20.82 -7.75 5.89
N SER A 300 -21.06 -6.59 5.27
CA SER A 300 -20.78 -5.29 5.87
C SER A 300 -21.63 -4.18 5.27
N THR A 301 -21.72 -3.06 5.98
CA THR A 301 -22.08 -1.78 5.37
C THR A 301 -20.84 -1.18 4.69
N CYS A 302 -21.02 -0.52 3.56
CA CYS A 302 -19.94 0.08 2.78
C CYS A 302 -20.11 1.60 2.76
N PHE A 303 -19.02 2.35 2.87
CA PHE A 303 -19.03 3.80 2.91
C PHE A 303 -18.17 4.38 1.79
N ARG A 304 -18.76 5.22 0.92
CA ARG A 304 -18.05 5.80 -0.25
C ARG A 304 -18.31 7.29 -0.40
N GLN A 305 -17.25 8.09 -0.51
CA GLN A 305 -17.38 9.55 -0.64
C GLN A 305 -17.89 10.01 -2.01
N GLU A 306 -17.71 9.22 -3.07
CA GLU A 306 -18.24 9.48 -4.41
C GLU A 306 -17.83 10.86 -4.99
N VAL A 307 -16.61 11.33 -4.67
CA VAL A 307 -16.16 12.70 -5.01
C VAL A 307 -16.10 12.94 -6.53
N GLY A 308 -15.78 11.92 -7.32
CA GLY A 308 -15.65 12.00 -8.79
C GLY A 308 -16.96 11.97 -9.59
N SER A 309 -18.11 11.75 -8.95
CA SER A 309 -19.40 11.51 -9.65
C SER A 309 -20.44 12.61 -9.42
N HIS A 310 -19.99 13.85 -9.21
CA HIS A 310 -20.87 14.98 -8.92
C HIS A 310 -21.96 15.15 -9.99
N GLY A 311 -23.23 15.21 -9.55
CA GLY A 311 -24.38 15.36 -10.46
C GLY A 311 -24.87 14.08 -11.14
N ARG A 312 -24.19 12.94 -11.00
CA ARG A 312 -24.61 11.64 -11.56
C ARG A 312 -25.48 10.86 -10.56
N ASP A 313 -26.60 10.29 -11.02
CA ASP A 313 -27.50 9.44 -10.25
C ASP A 313 -27.88 10.03 -8.87
N THR A 314 -28.34 11.29 -8.84
CA THR A 314 -28.56 12.04 -7.59
C THR A 314 -29.88 11.74 -6.89
N ARG A 315 -30.74 10.91 -7.48
CA ARG A 315 -32.08 10.54 -6.95
C ARG A 315 -32.18 9.05 -6.67
N GLY A 316 -32.98 8.70 -5.66
CA GLY A 316 -33.16 7.33 -5.21
C GLY A 316 -31.98 6.81 -4.39
N ILE A 317 -31.80 5.49 -4.36
CA ILE A 317 -30.78 4.79 -3.56
C ILE A 317 -29.74 4.04 -4.41
N PHE A 318 -29.59 4.41 -5.69
CA PHE A 318 -28.68 3.71 -6.61
C PHE A 318 -27.20 4.09 -6.39
N ARG A 319 -26.94 5.38 -6.13
CA ARG A 319 -25.61 5.92 -5.82
C ARG A 319 -25.68 6.77 -4.56
N VAL A 320 -25.23 6.21 -3.45
CA VAL A 320 -25.33 6.76 -2.10
C VAL A 320 -24.02 6.59 -1.34
N HIS A 321 -23.87 7.26 -0.21
CA HIS A 321 -22.65 7.18 0.61
C HIS A 321 -22.61 5.97 1.54
N GLN A 322 -23.76 5.32 1.78
CA GLN A 322 -23.95 4.17 2.66
C GLN A 322 -24.96 3.18 2.08
#